data_AF-A0AA37L9L8-F1
#
_entry.id   AF-A0AA37L9L8-F1
#
_cell.length_a   1.000
_cell.length_b   1.000
_cell.length_c   1.000
_cell.angle_alpha   90.00
_cell.angle_beta   90.00
_cell.angle_gamma   90.00
#
_symmetry.space_group_name_H-M   'P 1'
#
loop_
_entity.id
_entity.type
_entity.pdbx_description
1 polymer ?
#
loop_
_entity_poly.entity_id
_entity_poly.type
_entity_poly.pdbx_seq_one_letter_code
_entity_poly.pdbx_strand_id
1 'polypeptide(L)'
;MARSRKAAVLLTAFTAIVAAYPGMGRIPGGMTHEDLVTKLSRSGGSGFNGKGPNGNGPNGGGFNAGSFTARAEDNEAIGDLLSVPDNNLSDVGKDVKGILTGNGNPVSDDTEASVPNLGSAECSADKCCVWKHVADELMPQFRDANGCTDSARASIRLGFHDAAGWSKGTGDLGGADGSIILAPEEIGRPANDGLGDIAVQMKAWHDKFKQYGAGMADLIQFAATTATVACPGGPRIKTFIGRKDSSVAAPDGLLPDPRDNADKLIELFGNKTITAPGLAALVGAHTTSRQRFFEPSRANAPQDTTPAVWDVLFYQQTLAAGDNEIVTFPSDLALSKDPRSAPAFRTFAQQAPVWGAAYAREYLRLSLLGVFNINDLTDCTKVLPAGTGVKK
;
A
#
# COMPACT_ATOMS: atom_id res chain seq x y z
N MET A 1 -30.41 -57.31 -9.55
CA MET A 1 -30.31 -56.46 -8.34
C MET A 1 -29.07 -56.91 -7.57
N ALA A 2 -28.07 -56.12 -7.18
CA ALA A 2 -27.67 -54.74 -7.44
C ALA A 2 -26.11 -54.74 -7.34
N ARG A 3 -25.42 -54.11 -8.30
CA ARG A 3 -23.96 -53.89 -8.23
C ARG A 3 -23.72 -52.58 -7.49
N SER A 4 -23.12 -52.64 -6.30
CA SER A 4 -22.63 -51.46 -5.58
C SER A 4 -21.24 -51.08 -6.11
N ARG A 5 -21.14 -49.94 -6.80
CA ARG A 5 -19.87 -49.33 -7.18
C ARG A 5 -19.42 -48.42 -6.03
N LYS A 6 -18.32 -48.77 -5.37
CA LYS A 6 -17.56 -47.81 -4.56
C LYS A 6 -16.86 -46.84 -5.52
N ALA A 7 -17.24 -45.57 -5.48
CA ALA A 7 -16.50 -44.50 -6.13
C ALA A 7 -15.32 -44.13 -5.22
N ALA A 8 -14.11 -44.52 -5.63
CA ALA A 8 -12.88 -43.96 -5.09
C ALA A 8 -12.70 -42.57 -5.74
N VAL A 9 -12.88 -41.52 -4.95
CA VAL A 9 -12.50 -40.16 -5.36
C VAL A 9 -10.98 -40.08 -5.24
N LEU A 10 -10.32 -40.08 -6.40
CA LEU A 10 -8.88 -39.92 -6.53
C LEU A 10 -8.54 -38.43 -6.32
N LEU A 11 -8.33 -38.03 -5.07
CA LEU A 11 -7.80 -36.70 -4.76
C LEU A 11 -6.30 -36.72 -5.11
N THR A 12 -5.97 -36.24 -6.31
CA THR A 12 -4.58 -36.04 -6.73
C THR A 12 -4.04 -34.83 -5.97
N ALA A 13 -3.36 -35.10 -4.85
CA ALA A 13 -2.62 -34.10 -4.12
C ALA A 13 -1.46 -33.60 -4.99
N PHE A 14 -1.56 -32.36 -5.47
CA PHE A 14 -0.40 -31.62 -5.95
C PHE A 14 0.45 -31.22 -4.74
N THR A 15 1.49 -32.00 -4.48
CA THR A 15 2.62 -31.60 -3.65
C THR A 15 3.38 -30.48 -4.36
N ALA A 16 3.06 -29.23 -4.03
CA ALA A 16 3.87 -28.09 -4.41
C ALA A 16 5.05 -27.95 -3.43
N ILE A 17 6.24 -28.16 -3.95
CA ILE A 17 7.54 -27.96 -3.31
C ILE A 17 7.62 -26.55 -2.74
N VAL A 18 7.85 -26.46 -1.43
CA VAL A 18 8.06 -25.21 -0.70
C VAL A 18 9.55 -24.93 -0.71
N ALA A 19 10.02 -24.16 -1.69
CA ALA A 19 11.33 -23.56 -1.59
C ALA A 19 11.24 -22.35 -0.66
N ALA A 20 11.89 -22.43 0.50
CA ALA A 20 12.26 -21.27 1.27
C ALA A 20 13.22 -20.42 0.42
N TYR A 21 12.90 -19.14 0.20
CA TYR A 21 13.81 -18.23 -0.51
C TYR A 21 14.13 -17.02 0.37
N PRO A 22 15.41 -16.79 0.70
CA PRO A 22 15.91 -15.49 1.08
C PRO A 22 16.17 -14.65 -0.18
N GLY A 23 15.91 -13.34 -0.09
CA GLY A 23 16.34 -12.26 -0.99
C GLY A 23 16.20 -12.48 -2.50
N MET A 24 15.23 -11.81 -3.14
CA MET A 24 15.37 -11.45 -4.55
C MET A 24 14.67 -10.14 -4.90
N GLY A 25 15.48 -9.15 -5.30
CA GLY A 25 15.08 -8.05 -6.20
C GLY A 25 14.79 -8.52 -7.63
N ARG A 26 14.19 -9.71 -7.79
CA ARG A 26 13.67 -10.29 -9.02
C ARG A 26 12.47 -11.16 -8.65
N ILE A 27 11.33 -10.94 -9.30
CA ILE A 27 10.18 -11.83 -9.22
C ILE A 27 10.64 -13.26 -9.60
N PRO A 28 10.18 -14.33 -8.92
CA PRO A 28 10.44 -15.70 -9.35
C PRO A 28 10.14 -15.88 -10.85
N GLY A 29 11.15 -16.29 -11.62
CA GLY A 29 11.06 -16.38 -13.09
C GLY A 29 11.71 -15.22 -13.87
N GLY A 30 12.40 -14.28 -13.21
CA GLY A 30 13.19 -13.23 -13.88
C GLY A 30 12.37 -12.11 -14.51
N MET A 31 11.10 -11.98 -14.12
CA MET A 31 10.16 -10.99 -14.64
C MET A 31 10.33 -9.65 -13.90
N THR A 32 10.50 -8.55 -14.62
CA THR A 32 10.49 -7.19 -14.07
C THR A 32 9.06 -6.68 -13.86
N HIS A 33 8.89 -5.57 -13.11
CA HIS A 33 7.59 -4.88 -13.05
C HIS A 33 7.17 -4.38 -14.44
N GLU A 34 8.12 -3.92 -15.25
CA GLU A 34 7.86 -3.54 -16.63
C GLU A 34 7.43 -4.74 -17.48
N ASP A 35 8.01 -5.93 -17.24
CA ASP A 35 7.54 -7.18 -17.85
C ASP A 35 6.15 -7.58 -17.37
N LEU A 36 5.82 -7.33 -16.10
CA LEU A 36 4.48 -7.53 -15.55
C LEU A 36 3.49 -6.58 -16.23
N VAL A 37 3.72 -5.27 -16.19
CA VAL A 37 2.90 -4.25 -16.86
C VAL A 37 2.79 -4.53 -18.35
N THR A 38 3.88 -4.93 -19.01
CA THR A 38 3.91 -5.31 -20.43
C THR A 38 3.11 -6.59 -20.70
N LYS A 39 3.22 -7.62 -19.85
CA LYS A 39 2.43 -8.86 -19.97
C LYS A 39 0.95 -8.61 -19.73
N LEU A 40 0.60 -7.81 -18.73
CA LEU A 40 -0.77 -7.38 -18.45
C LEU A 40 -1.33 -6.58 -19.63
N SER A 41 -0.54 -5.66 -20.20
CA SER A 41 -0.91 -4.87 -21.39
C SER A 41 -1.07 -5.72 -22.66
N ARG A 42 -0.24 -6.75 -22.87
CA ARG A 42 -0.34 -7.67 -24.01
C ARG A 42 -1.52 -8.64 -23.91
N SER A 43 -1.96 -8.98 -22.70
CA SER A 43 -3.14 -9.83 -22.46
C SER A 43 -4.49 -9.13 -22.74
N GLY A 44 -4.49 -7.80 -22.87
CA GLY A 44 -5.66 -6.97 -23.19
C GLY A 44 -5.83 -6.62 -24.68
N GLY A 45 -5.15 -7.32 -25.59
CA GLY A 45 -5.08 -6.93 -26.99
C GLY A 45 -6.37 -7.14 -27.79
N SER A 46 -7.14 -6.06 -27.99
CA SER A 46 -7.59 -5.67 -29.33
C SER A 46 -7.89 -4.17 -29.41
N GLY A 47 -7.12 -3.46 -30.26
CA GLY A 47 -7.43 -2.18 -30.90
C GLY A 47 -8.16 -1.08 -30.12
N PHE A 48 -7.41 -0.21 -29.43
CA PHE A 48 -7.91 1.13 -29.14
C PHE A 48 -7.67 2.04 -30.36
N ASN A 49 -8.64 2.05 -31.27
CA ASN A 49 -8.78 3.08 -32.27
C ASN A 49 -10.29 3.35 -32.45
N GLY A 50 -10.80 4.50 -31.98
CA GLY A 50 -12.17 4.89 -32.30
C GLY A 50 -12.86 5.80 -31.28
N LYS A 51 -12.85 7.10 -31.58
CA LYS A 51 -13.93 8.10 -31.42
C LYS A 51 -15.08 7.74 -30.46
N GLY A 52 -15.20 8.51 -29.38
CA GLY A 52 -16.43 8.58 -28.60
C GLY A 52 -17.61 9.15 -29.42
N PRO A 53 -18.86 8.70 -29.19
CA PRO A 53 -20.03 9.27 -29.83
C PRO A 53 -20.49 10.55 -29.12
N ASN A 54 -20.77 11.59 -29.91
CA ASN A 54 -21.52 12.76 -29.47
C ASN A 54 -22.96 12.38 -29.11
N GLY A 55 -23.47 12.91 -28.00
CA GLY A 55 -24.91 12.82 -27.65
C GLY A 55 -25.28 13.74 -26.48
N ASN A 56 -25.90 14.86 -26.81
CA ASN A 56 -26.46 15.88 -25.91
C ASN A 56 -27.50 15.34 -24.91
N GLY A 57 -27.44 15.81 -23.66
CA GLY A 57 -28.53 15.81 -22.68
C GLY A 57 -28.29 16.93 -21.64
N PRO A 58 -29.31 17.73 -21.24
CA PRO A 58 -29.06 19.03 -20.60
C PRO A 58 -29.00 18.99 -19.06
N ASN A 59 -28.09 19.82 -18.54
CA ASN A 59 -28.08 20.56 -17.27
C ASN A 59 -28.11 19.82 -15.92
N GLY A 60 -26.91 19.71 -15.33
CA GLY A 60 -26.68 19.66 -13.89
C GLY A 60 -25.19 19.85 -13.54
N GLY A 61 -24.75 21.09 -13.31
CA GLY A 61 -23.48 21.45 -12.64
C GLY A 61 -22.19 20.90 -13.24
N GLY A 62 -21.80 21.38 -14.43
CA GLY A 62 -20.62 20.88 -15.16
C GLY A 62 -19.27 21.35 -14.60
N PHE A 63 -18.51 20.42 -14.03
CA PHE A 63 -17.05 20.49 -14.03
C PHE A 63 -16.57 20.35 -15.49
N ASN A 64 -15.67 21.23 -15.92
CA ASN A 64 -15.26 21.36 -17.31
C ASN A 64 -14.38 20.17 -17.73
N ALA A 65 -14.98 19.20 -18.44
CA ALA A 65 -14.37 17.97 -18.93
C ALA A 65 -13.44 18.18 -20.15
N GLY A 66 -12.58 19.21 -20.11
CA GLY A 66 -11.70 19.59 -21.21
C GLY A 66 -10.23 19.42 -20.85
N SER A 67 -9.61 18.34 -21.35
CA SER A 67 -8.16 18.02 -21.37
C SER A 67 -7.76 16.78 -20.54
N PHE A 68 -8.35 15.63 -20.85
CA PHE A 68 -8.05 14.35 -20.19
C PHE A 68 -7.41 13.37 -21.17
N THR A 69 -6.09 13.45 -21.33
CA THR A 69 -5.27 12.45 -22.05
C THR A 69 -3.93 12.16 -21.38
N ALA A 70 -3.83 12.26 -20.06
CA ALA A 70 -2.65 11.76 -19.36
C ALA A 70 -2.94 10.33 -18.89
N ARG A 71 -2.36 9.33 -19.57
CA ARG A 71 -2.20 8.01 -18.95
C ARG A 71 -1.28 8.21 -17.75
N ALA A 72 -1.67 7.76 -16.56
CA ALA A 72 -0.71 7.64 -15.47
C ALA A 72 0.44 6.75 -15.93
N GLU A 73 1.67 7.17 -15.68
CA GLU A 73 2.85 6.36 -15.91
C GLU A 73 3.42 6.02 -14.54
N ASP A 74 3.30 4.76 -14.08
CA ASP A 74 3.93 4.26 -12.85
C ASP A 74 5.47 4.32 -12.88
N ASN A 75 6.02 4.88 -13.97
CA ASN A 75 7.43 5.08 -14.20
C ASN A 75 7.83 6.57 -14.13
N GLU A 76 6.97 7.47 -13.63
CA GLU A 76 7.34 8.87 -13.40
C GLU A 76 7.97 9.09 -12.02
N ALA A 77 8.98 9.97 -11.95
CA ALA A 77 9.51 10.46 -10.68
C ALA A 77 8.48 11.40 -10.01
N ILE A 78 8.61 11.61 -8.70
CA ILE A 78 7.69 12.47 -7.92
C ILE A 78 8.47 13.41 -7.01
N GLY A 79 7.80 14.40 -6.44
CA GLY A 79 8.40 15.34 -5.48
C GLY A 79 9.54 16.16 -6.09
N ASP A 80 10.57 16.40 -5.29
CA ASP A 80 11.79 17.11 -5.70
C ASP A 80 12.60 16.35 -6.76
N LEU A 81 12.48 15.01 -6.85
CA LEU A 81 13.20 14.18 -7.84
C LEU A 81 12.85 14.51 -9.30
N LEU A 82 11.74 15.21 -9.54
CA LEU A 82 11.37 15.76 -10.85
C LEU A 82 12.30 16.88 -11.30
N SER A 83 12.89 17.60 -10.35
CA SER A 83 13.61 18.85 -10.59
C SER A 83 15.09 18.77 -10.23
N VAL A 84 15.48 17.87 -9.32
CA VAL A 84 16.88 17.66 -8.94
C VAL A 84 17.64 17.02 -10.12
N PRO A 85 18.71 17.64 -10.64
CA PRO A 85 19.55 17.04 -11.66
C PRO A 85 20.18 15.72 -11.22
N ASP A 86 20.35 14.76 -12.14
CA ASP A 86 20.84 13.40 -11.79
C ASP A 86 22.23 13.40 -11.11
N ASN A 87 23.10 14.34 -11.45
CA ASN A 87 24.42 14.50 -10.82
C ASN A 87 24.36 15.06 -9.39
N ASN A 88 23.21 15.62 -8.98
CA ASN A 88 22.97 16.18 -7.66
C ASN A 88 22.10 15.26 -6.79
N LEU A 89 21.67 14.10 -7.30
CA LEU A 89 20.92 13.14 -6.52
C LEU A 89 21.81 12.53 -5.42
N SER A 90 21.29 12.51 -4.20
CA SER A 90 21.85 11.70 -3.11
C SER A 90 21.69 10.21 -3.44
N ASP A 91 22.32 9.34 -2.65
CA ASP A 91 22.15 7.89 -2.84
C ASP A 91 20.69 7.46 -2.63
N VAL A 92 19.98 8.10 -1.69
CA VAL A 92 18.55 7.92 -1.48
C VAL A 92 17.76 8.42 -2.69
N GLY A 93 18.07 9.62 -3.21
CA GLY A 93 17.42 10.16 -4.39
C GLY A 93 17.58 9.26 -5.62
N LYS A 94 18.77 8.70 -5.84
CA LYS A 94 19.04 7.73 -6.93
C LYS A 94 18.25 6.44 -6.73
N ASP A 95 18.25 5.88 -5.53
CA ASP A 95 17.58 4.63 -5.22
C ASP A 95 16.06 4.76 -5.37
N VAL A 96 15.46 5.79 -4.76
CA VAL A 96 14.02 6.08 -4.89
C VAL A 96 13.66 6.35 -6.35
N LYS A 97 14.39 7.22 -7.05
CA LYS A 97 14.14 7.47 -8.49
C LYS A 97 14.24 6.18 -9.32
N GLY A 98 15.22 5.32 -9.04
CA GLY A 98 15.38 4.02 -9.70
C GLY A 98 14.26 3.04 -9.43
N ILE A 99 13.68 3.04 -8.22
CA ILE A 99 12.50 2.25 -7.86
C ILE A 99 11.25 2.80 -8.57
N LEU A 100 11.05 4.12 -8.55
CA LEU A 100 9.88 4.78 -9.13
C LEU A 100 9.84 4.73 -10.65
N THR A 101 11.00 4.75 -11.32
CA THR A 101 11.07 4.91 -12.78
C THR A 101 11.61 3.70 -13.53
N GLY A 102 12.08 2.67 -12.82
CA GLY A 102 12.76 1.53 -13.43
C GLY A 102 12.79 0.28 -12.55
N ASN A 103 13.88 -0.49 -12.64
CA ASN A 103 13.98 -1.82 -12.01
C ASN A 103 14.58 -1.81 -10.59
N GLY A 104 14.49 -0.68 -9.88
CA GLY A 104 14.91 -0.60 -8.49
C GLY A 104 14.15 -1.59 -7.58
N ASN A 105 14.82 -2.02 -6.50
CA ASN A 105 14.26 -2.97 -5.55
C ASN A 105 13.59 -2.24 -4.38
N PRO A 106 12.25 -2.32 -4.23
CA PRO A 106 11.52 -1.62 -3.17
C PRO A 106 11.59 -2.32 -1.81
N VAL A 107 12.28 -3.45 -1.70
CA VAL A 107 12.46 -4.19 -0.44
C VAL A 107 13.92 -4.32 -0.07
N SER A 108 14.20 -4.46 1.23
CA SER A 108 15.54 -4.83 1.73
C SER A 108 15.43 -5.87 2.84
N ASP A 109 16.39 -6.80 2.87
CA ASP A 109 16.57 -7.79 3.94
C ASP A 109 17.63 -7.34 4.97
N ASP A 110 18.24 -6.16 4.78
CA ASP A 110 19.23 -5.62 5.71
C ASP A 110 18.59 -5.36 7.07
N THR A 111 19.26 -5.79 8.13
CA THR A 111 18.76 -5.67 9.51
C THR A 111 19.85 -5.15 10.42
N GLU A 112 19.46 -4.32 11.37
CA GLU A 112 20.29 -3.86 12.46
C GLU A 112 19.65 -4.31 13.78
N ALA A 113 20.29 -5.30 14.41
CA ALA A 113 19.75 -5.95 15.61
C ALA A 113 19.81 -5.05 16.85
N SER A 114 20.78 -4.14 16.91
CA SER A 114 21.02 -3.29 18.07
C SER A 114 21.45 -1.90 17.63
N VAL A 115 20.93 -0.89 18.31
CA VAL A 115 21.34 0.51 18.18
C VAL A 115 21.80 1.04 19.55
N PRO A 116 22.49 2.20 19.61
CA PRO A 116 22.78 2.85 20.88
C PRO A 116 21.52 3.18 21.70
N ASN A 117 21.72 3.44 22.99
CA ASN A 117 20.61 3.79 23.88
C ASN A 117 19.91 5.08 23.45
N LEU A 118 18.58 5.09 23.53
CA LEU A 118 17.79 6.27 23.22
C LEU A 118 18.22 7.45 24.11
N GLY A 119 18.45 8.61 23.49
CA GLY A 119 18.93 9.82 24.16
C GLY A 119 20.45 9.90 24.35
N SER A 120 21.23 8.90 23.93
CA SER A 120 22.69 9.02 23.87
C SER A 120 23.14 9.93 22.71
N ALA A 121 24.37 10.45 22.79
CA ALA A 121 24.94 11.26 21.72
C ALA A 121 25.11 10.44 20.42
N GLU A 122 25.48 9.17 20.55
CA GLU A 122 25.62 8.24 19.42
C GLU A 122 24.28 7.97 18.75
N CYS A 123 23.21 7.76 19.52
CA CYS A 123 21.87 7.58 18.97
C CYS A 123 21.38 8.86 18.28
N SER A 124 21.67 10.02 18.85
CA SER A 124 21.29 11.31 18.27
C SER A 124 22.03 11.62 16.95
N ALA A 125 23.21 11.02 16.74
CA ALA A 125 24.00 11.19 15.53
C ALA A 125 23.54 10.27 14.37
N ASP A 126 22.92 9.12 14.67
CA ASP A 126 22.30 8.24 13.68
C ASP A 126 20.80 8.53 13.57
N LYS A 127 20.38 9.12 12.45
CA LYS A 127 18.98 9.44 12.15
C LYS A 127 18.04 8.23 12.24
N CYS A 128 18.55 7.00 12.08
CA CYS A 128 17.76 5.78 12.16
C CYS A 128 17.69 5.19 13.58
N CYS A 129 18.51 5.63 14.52
CA CYS A 129 18.57 5.02 15.86
C CYS A 129 17.23 5.10 16.60
N VAL A 130 16.60 6.28 16.64
CA VAL A 130 15.27 6.46 17.27
C VAL A 130 14.23 5.50 16.68
N TRP A 131 14.31 5.23 15.38
CA TRP A 131 13.35 4.39 14.66
C TRP A 131 13.47 2.91 15.01
N LYS A 132 14.64 2.43 15.45
CA LYS A 132 14.74 1.08 16.02
C LYS A 132 13.99 0.98 17.35
N HIS A 133 14.11 1.99 18.21
CA HIS A 133 13.35 2.06 19.48
C HIS A 133 11.84 2.19 19.22
N VAL A 134 11.45 2.96 18.19
CA VAL A 134 10.05 3.01 17.72
C VAL A 134 9.61 1.60 17.27
N ALA A 135 10.37 0.92 16.42
CA ALA A 135 10.03 -0.42 15.94
C ALA A 135 9.84 -1.43 17.09
N ASP A 136 10.69 -1.37 18.11
CA ASP A 136 10.60 -2.22 19.31
C ASP A 136 9.35 -1.93 20.15
N GLU A 137 8.86 -0.69 20.16
CA GLU A 137 7.59 -0.31 20.79
C GLU A 137 6.38 -0.79 19.98
N LEU A 138 6.45 -0.68 18.65
CA LEU A 138 5.35 -0.99 17.74
C LEU A 138 5.10 -2.50 17.62
N MET A 139 6.16 -3.30 17.54
CA MET A 139 6.04 -4.73 17.21
C MET A 139 5.15 -5.54 18.16
N PRO A 140 5.26 -5.39 19.49
CA PRO A 140 4.36 -6.08 20.43
C PRO A 140 2.89 -5.68 20.28
N GLN A 141 2.61 -4.48 19.73
CA GLN A 141 1.25 -4.00 19.48
C GLN A 141 0.71 -4.48 18.14
N PHE A 142 1.58 -4.75 17.18
CA PHE A 142 1.22 -5.12 15.81
C PHE A 142 1.12 -6.62 15.57
N ARG A 143 1.63 -7.44 16.49
CA ARG A 143 1.60 -8.89 16.33
C ARG A 143 1.34 -9.62 17.64
N ASP A 144 0.48 -10.63 17.54
CA ASP A 144 0.23 -11.60 18.60
C ASP A 144 0.44 -13.05 18.10
N ALA A 145 -0.02 -14.02 18.89
CA ALA A 145 0.07 -15.44 18.56
C ALA A 145 -0.68 -15.84 17.28
N ASN A 146 -1.69 -15.06 16.87
CA ASN A 146 -2.58 -15.32 15.74
C ASN A 146 -2.15 -14.62 14.44
N GLY A 147 -1.13 -13.75 14.48
CA GLY A 147 -0.69 -12.97 13.33
C GLY A 147 -0.76 -11.47 13.62
N CYS A 148 -1.08 -10.66 12.62
CA CYS A 148 -1.18 -9.21 12.84
C CYS A 148 -2.49 -8.79 13.50
N THR A 149 -2.38 -7.79 14.38
CA THR A 149 -3.46 -7.30 15.26
C THR A 149 -4.33 -6.25 14.57
N ASP A 150 -5.40 -5.80 15.24
CA ASP A 150 -6.21 -4.67 14.75
C ASP A 150 -5.38 -3.38 14.62
N SER A 151 -4.42 -3.13 15.52
CA SER A 151 -3.54 -1.96 15.47
C SER A 151 -2.62 -1.98 14.24
N ALA A 152 -2.15 -3.16 13.82
CA ALA A 152 -1.36 -3.29 12.60
C ALA A 152 -2.22 -2.94 11.36
N ARG A 153 -3.40 -3.55 11.24
CA ARG A 153 -4.34 -3.26 10.14
C ARG A 153 -4.72 -1.78 10.08
N ALA A 154 -5.00 -1.18 11.23
CA ALA A 154 -5.33 0.24 11.33
C ALA A 154 -4.14 1.14 10.94
N SER A 155 -2.90 0.74 11.26
CA SER A 155 -1.70 1.50 10.87
C SER A 155 -1.42 1.41 9.37
N ILE A 156 -1.64 0.25 8.74
CA ILE A 156 -1.56 0.10 7.28
C ILE A 156 -2.58 1.03 6.61
N ARG A 157 -3.84 1.02 7.09
CA ARG A 157 -4.87 1.94 6.59
C ARG A 157 -4.50 3.40 6.83
N LEU A 158 -4.00 3.75 8.01
CA LEU A 158 -3.63 5.13 8.33
C LEU A 158 -2.53 5.66 7.40
N GLY A 159 -1.53 4.84 7.08
CA GLY A 159 -0.48 5.20 6.11
C GLY A 159 -1.04 5.57 4.74
N PHE A 160 -2.07 4.85 4.27
CA PHE A 160 -2.81 5.22 3.06
C PHE A 160 -3.62 6.51 3.23
N HIS A 161 -4.39 6.64 4.31
CA HIS A 161 -5.29 7.78 4.49
C HIS A 161 -4.54 9.12 4.68
N ASP A 162 -3.34 9.11 5.27
CA ASP A 162 -2.42 10.26 5.29
C ASP A 162 -1.95 10.58 3.86
N ALA A 163 -1.25 9.63 3.23
CA ALA A 163 -0.62 9.81 1.94
C ALA A 163 -1.58 10.15 0.78
N ALA A 164 -2.77 9.57 0.79
CA ALA A 164 -3.74 9.73 -0.29
C ALA A 164 -4.50 11.05 -0.22
N GLY A 165 -4.21 11.94 0.74
CA GLY A 165 -4.67 13.33 0.73
C GLY A 165 -4.06 14.20 -0.38
N TRP A 166 -3.08 13.69 -1.15
CA TRP A 166 -2.40 14.42 -2.22
C TRP A 166 -2.93 14.11 -3.64
N SER A 167 -2.78 15.03 -4.59
CA SER A 167 -2.86 14.75 -6.03
C SER A 167 -2.00 15.73 -6.84
N LYS A 168 -1.80 15.46 -8.14
CA LYS A 168 -1.15 16.41 -9.07
C LYS A 168 -1.79 17.82 -9.07
N GLY A 169 -3.05 17.94 -8.66
CA GLY A 169 -3.79 19.20 -8.58
C GLY A 169 -3.74 19.91 -7.23
N THR A 170 -3.14 19.32 -6.18
CA THR A 170 -3.15 19.92 -4.82
C THR A 170 -1.96 20.85 -4.55
N GLY A 171 -0.97 20.88 -5.45
CA GLY A 171 0.30 21.57 -5.18
C GLY A 171 1.00 20.93 -3.98
N ASP A 172 1.35 21.76 -3.01
CA ASP A 172 2.10 21.35 -1.81
C ASP A 172 1.19 20.91 -0.64
N LEU A 173 -0.10 20.74 -0.88
CA LEU A 173 -1.07 20.33 0.15
C LEU A 173 -1.33 18.83 0.15
N GLY A 174 -1.35 18.25 1.35
CA GLY A 174 -1.60 16.83 1.62
C GLY A 174 -0.44 15.94 1.18
N GLY A 175 -0.57 14.64 1.48
CA GLY A 175 0.45 13.65 1.16
C GLY A 175 0.90 12.92 2.41
N ALA A 176 2.05 12.26 2.34
CA ALA A 176 2.65 11.65 3.51
C ALA A 176 3.32 12.76 4.35
N ASP A 177 2.51 13.54 5.05
CA ASP A 177 2.91 14.74 5.79
C ASP A 177 2.39 14.77 7.24
N GLY A 178 1.68 13.73 7.68
CA GLY A 178 1.14 13.63 9.04
C GLY A 178 -0.08 14.49 9.29
N SER A 179 -0.58 15.21 8.28
CA SER A 179 -1.73 16.11 8.40
C SER A 179 -2.98 15.42 8.92
N ILE A 180 -3.18 14.13 8.59
CA ILE A 180 -4.32 13.37 9.10
C ILE A 180 -4.37 13.32 10.63
N ILE A 181 -3.24 13.43 11.34
CA ILE A 181 -3.22 13.48 12.82
C ILE A 181 -3.02 14.90 13.34
N LEU A 182 -2.20 15.69 12.66
CA LEU A 182 -1.79 17.03 13.09
C LEU A 182 -2.84 18.11 12.80
N ALA A 183 -3.73 17.89 11.86
CA ALA A 183 -4.87 18.75 11.54
C ALA A 183 -6.18 18.12 12.09
N PRO A 184 -6.76 18.63 13.19
CA PRO A 184 -7.93 18.03 13.83
C PRO A 184 -9.15 17.88 12.91
N GLU A 185 -9.30 18.77 11.94
CA GLU A 185 -10.38 18.75 10.95
C GLU A 185 -10.26 17.60 9.93
N GLU A 186 -9.08 17.01 9.77
CA GLU A 186 -8.87 15.93 8.81
C GLU A 186 -9.28 14.57 9.38
N ILE A 187 -8.78 14.19 10.57
CA ILE A 187 -9.18 12.93 11.21
C ILE A 187 -10.69 12.86 11.48
N GLY A 188 -11.34 14.02 11.66
CA GLY A 188 -12.78 14.12 11.92
C GLY A 188 -13.67 13.90 10.70
N ARG A 189 -13.10 13.71 9.49
CA ARG A 189 -13.88 13.50 8.27
C ARG A 189 -14.51 12.09 8.25
N PRO A 190 -15.73 11.92 7.72
CA PRO A 190 -16.38 10.60 7.62
C PRO A 190 -15.55 9.54 6.86
N ALA A 191 -14.76 9.96 5.86
CA ALA A 191 -13.86 9.03 5.14
C ALA A 191 -12.82 8.37 6.06
N ASN A 192 -12.49 9.01 7.19
CA ASN A 192 -11.53 8.55 8.17
C ASN A 192 -12.18 7.80 9.35
N ASP A 193 -13.49 7.53 9.30
CA ASP A 193 -14.20 6.77 10.32
C ASP A 193 -13.51 5.43 10.60
N GLY A 194 -13.31 5.14 11.89
CA GLY A 194 -12.59 3.96 12.37
C GLY A 194 -11.07 4.11 12.52
N LEU A 195 -10.48 5.26 12.19
CA LEU A 195 -9.07 5.57 12.47
C LEU A 195 -8.83 6.23 13.83
N GLY A 196 -9.89 6.52 14.60
CA GLY A 196 -9.80 7.26 15.88
C GLY A 196 -8.86 6.61 16.90
N ASP A 197 -9.02 5.30 17.16
CA ASP A 197 -8.21 4.58 18.15
C ASP A 197 -6.72 4.59 17.78
N ILE A 198 -6.40 4.32 16.51
CA ILE A 198 -5.00 4.32 16.05
C ILE A 198 -4.44 5.74 16.02
N ALA A 199 -5.23 6.76 15.70
CA ALA A 199 -4.79 8.15 15.74
C ALA A 199 -4.43 8.59 17.18
N VAL A 200 -5.21 8.16 18.19
CA VAL A 200 -4.86 8.38 19.61
C VAL A 200 -3.55 7.67 19.96
N GLN A 201 -3.39 6.42 19.53
CA GLN A 201 -2.18 5.65 19.80
C GLN A 201 -0.93 6.24 19.12
N MET A 202 -1.05 6.74 17.88
CA MET A 202 0.02 7.45 17.19
C MET A 202 0.42 8.74 17.90
N LYS A 203 -0.54 9.50 18.45
CA LYS A 203 -0.23 10.66 19.30
C LYS A 203 0.56 10.26 20.54
N ALA A 204 0.21 9.16 21.20
CA ALA A 204 0.94 8.65 22.35
C ALA A 204 2.38 8.23 22.00
N TRP A 205 2.58 7.53 20.87
CA TRP A 205 3.93 7.19 20.40
C TRP A 205 4.72 8.43 19.99
N HIS A 206 4.10 9.37 19.29
CA HIS A 206 4.74 10.63 18.92
C HIS A 206 5.16 11.43 20.15
N ASP A 207 4.31 11.54 21.18
CA ASP A 207 4.66 12.22 22.44
C ASP A 207 5.88 11.59 23.13
N LYS A 208 6.03 10.26 23.02
CA LYS A 208 7.19 9.53 23.54
C LYS A 208 8.47 9.84 22.77
N PHE A 209 8.40 9.89 21.43
CA PHE A 209 9.58 9.90 20.56
C PHE A 209 9.94 11.27 19.93
N LYS A 210 9.03 12.25 19.92
CA LYS A 210 9.24 13.56 19.27
C LYS A 210 10.44 14.34 19.81
N GLN A 211 10.73 14.19 21.12
CA GLN A 211 11.90 14.81 21.75
C GLN A 211 13.23 14.26 21.21
N TYR A 212 13.20 13.11 20.53
CA TYR A 212 14.34 12.46 19.88
C TYR A 212 14.32 12.61 18.35
N GLY A 213 13.48 13.51 17.81
CA GLY A 213 13.46 13.84 16.38
C GLY A 213 12.51 13.01 15.52
N ALA A 214 11.64 12.18 16.10
CA ALA A 214 10.61 11.47 15.34
C ALA A 214 9.39 12.38 15.07
N GLY A 215 9.23 12.82 13.82
CA GLY A 215 8.03 13.55 13.36
C GLY A 215 6.83 12.63 13.14
N MET A 216 5.62 13.21 13.10
CA MET A 216 4.38 12.46 12.91
C MET A 216 4.27 11.84 11.52
N ALA A 217 4.66 12.56 10.47
CA ALA A 217 4.60 12.08 9.09
C ALA A 217 5.40 10.79 8.90
N ASP A 218 6.64 10.81 9.40
CA ASP A 218 7.49 9.64 9.40
C ASP A 218 6.95 8.54 10.31
N LEU A 219 6.37 8.88 11.47
CA LEU A 219 5.81 7.88 12.39
C LEU A 219 4.69 7.09 11.75
N ILE A 220 3.78 7.76 11.04
CA ILE A 220 2.67 7.11 10.34
C ILE A 220 3.19 6.14 9.28
N GLN A 221 4.10 6.58 8.41
CA GLN A 221 4.61 5.75 7.31
C GLN A 221 5.52 4.62 7.82
N PHE A 222 6.36 4.89 8.83
CA PHE A 222 7.17 3.88 9.49
C PHE A 222 6.30 2.83 10.18
N ALA A 223 5.23 3.25 10.86
CA ALA A 223 4.31 2.32 11.51
C ALA A 223 3.55 1.46 10.49
N ALA A 224 3.14 2.01 9.34
CA ALA A 224 2.48 1.24 8.29
C ALA A 224 3.40 0.18 7.66
N THR A 225 4.67 0.52 7.39
CA THR A 225 5.66 -0.47 6.92
C THR A 225 6.01 -1.52 7.98
N THR A 226 6.13 -1.11 9.25
CA THR A 226 6.33 -2.02 10.40
C THR A 226 5.14 -2.97 10.57
N ALA A 227 3.91 -2.46 10.47
CA ALA A 227 2.68 -3.25 10.54
C ALA A 227 2.56 -4.24 9.37
N THR A 228 2.96 -3.84 8.16
CA THR A 228 3.03 -4.74 7.00
C THR A 228 3.96 -5.91 7.31
N VAL A 229 5.17 -5.65 7.81
CA VAL A 229 6.14 -6.69 8.19
C VAL A 229 5.66 -7.57 9.36
N ALA A 230 4.87 -7.01 10.28
CA ALA A 230 4.28 -7.72 11.41
C ALA A 230 3.24 -8.76 10.98
N CYS A 231 2.52 -8.50 9.87
CA CYS A 231 1.65 -9.49 9.23
C CYS A 231 2.51 -10.61 8.60
N PRO A 232 2.31 -11.89 8.97
CA PRO A 232 3.06 -13.01 8.38
C PRO A 232 2.92 -13.04 6.85
N GLY A 233 4.04 -13.06 6.13
CA GLY A 233 4.08 -12.95 4.66
C GLY A 233 4.31 -11.52 4.13
N GLY A 234 4.27 -10.51 5.01
CA GLY A 234 4.43 -9.11 4.63
C GLY A 234 5.86 -8.74 4.19
N PRO A 235 6.02 -7.95 3.10
CA PRO A 235 7.33 -7.53 2.63
C PRO A 235 7.97 -6.48 3.55
N ARG A 236 9.32 -6.51 3.65
CA ARG A 236 10.13 -5.44 4.26
C ARG A 236 10.35 -4.31 3.27
N ILE A 237 9.31 -3.48 3.10
CA ILE A 237 9.30 -2.33 2.19
C ILE A 237 10.34 -1.31 2.66
N LYS A 238 11.14 -0.78 1.73
CA LYS A 238 12.08 0.29 2.04
C LYS A 238 11.37 1.47 2.67
N THR A 239 11.91 1.96 3.78
CA THR A 239 11.31 3.05 4.56
C THR A 239 12.31 4.18 4.72
N PHE A 240 11.85 5.37 4.42
CA PHE A 240 12.67 6.58 4.40
C PHE A 240 12.18 7.53 5.47
N ILE A 241 13.10 8.25 6.11
CA ILE A 241 12.83 9.17 7.21
C ILE A 241 13.34 10.56 6.86
N GLY A 242 12.63 11.58 7.29
CA GLY A 242 12.96 12.99 7.12
C GLY A 242 11.82 13.81 6.50
N ARG A 243 10.59 13.30 6.52
CA ARG A 243 9.42 14.06 6.03
C ARG A 243 9.22 15.32 6.87
N LYS A 244 8.64 16.34 6.24
CA LYS A 244 8.21 17.55 6.94
C LYS A 244 6.79 17.36 7.42
N ASP A 245 6.58 17.50 8.72
CA ASP A 245 5.25 17.50 9.31
C ASP A 245 4.44 18.72 8.82
N SER A 246 3.15 18.49 8.54
CA SER A 246 2.18 19.52 8.19
C SER A 246 1.01 19.49 9.18
N SER A 247 0.63 20.65 9.70
CA SER A 247 -0.62 20.83 10.47
C SER A 247 -1.74 21.44 9.62
N VAL A 248 -1.58 21.43 8.29
CA VAL A 248 -2.60 21.91 7.35
C VAL A 248 -3.31 20.68 6.80
N ALA A 249 -4.63 20.61 6.99
CA ALA A 249 -5.39 19.47 6.51
C ALA A 249 -5.27 19.31 4.99
N ALA A 250 -5.15 18.06 4.54
CA ALA A 250 -5.19 17.71 3.13
C ALA A 250 -6.52 18.16 2.49
N PRO A 251 -6.56 18.51 1.20
CA PRO A 251 -7.82 18.83 0.52
C PRO A 251 -8.83 17.68 0.60
N ASP A 252 -10.10 18.01 0.76
CA ASP A 252 -11.17 17.00 0.87
C ASP A 252 -11.51 16.36 -0.50
N GLY A 253 -12.17 15.20 -0.47
CA GLY A 253 -12.63 14.50 -1.68
C GLY A 253 -11.54 13.73 -2.44
N LEU A 254 -10.36 13.55 -1.85
CA LEU A 254 -9.22 12.85 -2.47
C LEU A 254 -9.04 11.39 -2.04
N LEU A 255 -9.91 10.90 -1.15
CA LEU A 255 -9.97 9.50 -0.73
C LEU A 255 -11.11 8.76 -1.45
N PRO A 256 -10.93 7.45 -1.75
CA PRO A 256 -11.95 6.62 -2.39
C PRO A 256 -13.07 6.24 -1.41
N ASP A 257 -14.29 6.04 -1.94
CA ASP A 257 -15.38 5.37 -1.22
C ASP A 257 -15.44 3.87 -1.61
N PRO A 258 -15.75 2.95 -0.68
CA PRO A 258 -15.92 1.53 -1.00
C PRO A 258 -17.04 1.22 -2.03
N ARG A 259 -17.87 2.22 -2.41
CA ARG A 259 -18.92 2.12 -3.43
C ARG A 259 -18.53 2.73 -4.77
N ASP A 260 -17.36 3.35 -4.86
CA ASP A 260 -16.91 3.99 -6.09
C ASP A 260 -16.71 2.96 -7.22
N ASN A 261 -17.02 3.37 -8.44
CA ASN A 261 -16.81 2.55 -9.62
C ASN A 261 -15.33 2.56 -10.06
N ALA A 262 -14.97 1.63 -10.93
CA ALA A 262 -13.58 1.49 -11.39
C ALA A 262 -13.06 2.73 -12.13
N ASP A 263 -13.89 3.44 -12.90
CA ASP A 263 -13.47 4.66 -13.60
C ASP A 263 -13.02 5.75 -12.61
N LYS A 264 -13.85 6.06 -11.62
CA LYS A 264 -13.54 7.05 -10.59
C LYS A 264 -12.29 6.66 -9.81
N LEU A 265 -12.16 5.39 -9.41
CA LEU A 265 -11.01 4.90 -8.66
C LEU A 265 -9.71 5.00 -9.48
N ILE A 266 -9.74 4.56 -10.74
CA ILE A 266 -8.57 4.60 -11.63
C ILE A 266 -8.17 6.05 -11.94
N GLU A 267 -9.14 6.96 -12.12
CA GLU A 267 -8.86 8.38 -12.29
C GLU A 267 -8.26 9.00 -11.03
N LEU A 268 -8.85 8.73 -9.86
CA LEU A 268 -8.39 9.23 -8.57
C LEU A 268 -6.93 8.86 -8.30
N PHE A 269 -6.57 7.60 -8.53
CA PHE A 269 -5.20 7.11 -8.35
C PHE A 269 -4.27 7.51 -9.49
N GLY A 270 -4.77 7.66 -10.72
CA GLY A 270 -4.00 8.22 -11.82
C GLY A 270 -3.52 9.65 -11.54
N ASN A 271 -4.37 10.46 -10.90
CA ASN A 271 -4.01 11.79 -10.39
C ASN A 271 -3.03 11.74 -9.20
N LYS A 272 -2.76 10.55 -8.65
CA LYS A 272 -1.73 10.25 -7.64
C LYS A 272 -0.54 9.51 -8.23
N THR A 273 -0.36 9.52 -9.55
CA THR A 273 0.75 8.85 -10.25
C THR A 273 0.72 7.31 -10.20
N ILE A 274 -0.44 6.71 -9.90
CA ILE A 274 -0.62 5.25 -9.73
C ILE A 274 -1.61 4.74 -10.77
N THR A 275 -1.23 3.74 -11.57
CA THR A 275 -2.04 3.15 -12.64
C THR A 275 -3.06 2.15 -12.10
N ALA A 276 -3.92 1.63 -12.97
CA ALA A 276 -4.88 0.59 -12.61
C ALA A 276 -4.23 -0.72 -12.09
N PRO A 277 -3.15 -1.26 -12.69
CA PRO A 277 -2.36 -2.34 -12.08
C PRO A 277 -1.73 -1.98 -10.74
N GLY A 278 -1.21 -0.76 -10.58
CA GLY A 278 -0.63 -0.29 -9.32
C GLY A 278 -1.68 -0.18 -8.20
N LEU A 279 -2.85 0.39 -8.52
CA LEU A 279 -4.02 0.41 -7.64
C LEU A 279 -4.45 -1.02 -7.27
N ALA A 280 -4.50 -1.93 -8.24
CA ALA A 280 -4.81 -3.34 -7.98
C ALA A 280 -3.80 -3.98 -7.00
N ALA A 281 -2.53 -3.57 -7.02
CA ALA A 281 -1.54 -4.05 -6.06
C ALA A 281 -1.79 -3.50 -4.65
N LEU A 282 -2.09 -2.21 -4.52
CA LEU A 282 -2.37 -1.52 -3.25
C LEU A 282 -3.62 -2.06 -2.55
N VAL A 283 -4.73 -2.27 -3.28
CA VAL A 283 -5.96 -2.85 -2.69
C VAL A 283 -5.75 -4.25 -2.14
N GLY A 284 -4.69 -4.94 -2.54
CA GLY A 284 -4.25 -6.19 -1.92
C GLY A 284 -4.08 -6.10 -0.41
N ALA A 285 -3.78 -4.93 0.17
CA ALA A 285 -3.73 -4.73 1.62
C ALA A 285 -5.02 -5.15 2.34
N HIS A 286 -6.15 -5.22 1.62
CA HIS A 286 -7.42 -5.74 2.14
C HIS A 286 -7.32 -7.20 2.61
N THR A 287 -6.29 -7.98 2.26
CA THR A 287 -6.03 -9.30 2.88
C THR A 287 -5.82 -9.21 4.40
N THR A 288 -5.40 -8.05 4.90
CA THR A 288 -5.25 -7.77 6.33
C THR A 288 -6.19 -6.67 6.76
N SER A 289 -7.49 -6.87 6.57
CA SER A 289 -8.50 -5.86 6.89
C SER A 289 -9.78 -6.41 7.50
N ARG A 290 -10.48 -5.53 8.23
CA ARG A 290 -11.81 -5.74 8.81
C ARG A 290 -12.61 -4.46 8.68
N GLN A 291 -13.81 -4.55 8.15
CA GLN A 291 -14.69 -3.40 8.00
C GLN A 291 -15.54 -3.19 9.27
N ARG A 292 -15.77 -1.93 9.67
CA ARG A 292 -16.64 -1.60 10.82
C ARG A 292 -17.80 -0.66 10.47
N PHE A 293 -17.64 0.15 9.43
CA PHE A 293 -18.55 1.27 9.12
C PHE A 293 -19.28 1.11 7.78
N PHE A 294 -18.78 0.29 6.86
CA PHE A 294 -19.40 0.11 5.54
C PHE A 294 -20.70 -0.69 5.64
N GLU A 295 -20.66 -1.80 6.37
CA GLU A 295 -21.83 -2.64 6.68
C GLU A 295 -21.90 -2.83 8.20
N PRO A 296 -22.51 -1.89 8.94
CA PRO A 296 -22.49 -1.88 10.41
C PRO A 296 -23.09 -3.14 11.05
N SER A 297 -24.06 -3.79 10.40
CA SER A 297 -24.64 -5.07 10.85
C SER A 297 -23.65 -6.23 10.86
N ARG A 298 -22.54 -6.12 10.12
CA ARG A 298 -21.45 -7.10 10.03
C ARG A 298 -20.12 -6.49 10.47
N ALA A 299 -20.14 -5.57 11.44
CA ALA A 299 -18.92 -4.95 11.94
C ALA A 299 -17.88 -6.01 12.37
N ASN A 300 -16.63 -5.75 12.02
CA ASN A 300 -15.46 -6.63 12.10
C ASN A 300 -15.41 -7.79 11.09
N ALA A 301 -16.36 -7.90 10.16
CA ALA A 301 -16.24 -8.85 9.07
C ALA A 301 -15.01 -8.50 8.19
N PRO A 302 -14.17 -9.50 7.86
CA PRO A 302 -12.97 -9.30 7.07
C PRO A 302 -13.26 -9.23 5.57
N GLN A 303 -12.26 -8.83 4.80
CA GLN A 303 -12.33 -8.81 3.33
C GLN A 303 -11.83 -10.14 2.71
N ASP A 304 -11.19 -10.99 3.51
CA ASP A 304 -10.88 -12.39 3.20
C ASP A 304 -10.95 -13.29 4.45
N THR A 305 -10.75 -14.60 4.29
CA THR A 305 -10.83 -15.55 5.42
C THR A 305 -9.58 -15.61 6.32
N THR A 306 -8.50 -14.89 6.00
CA THR A 306 -7.22 -14.91 6.73
C THR A 306 -6.74 -13.50 7.13
N PRO A 307 -7.58 -12.67 7.79
CA PRO A 307 -7.32 -11.23 8.01
C PRO A 307 -6.10 -10.89 8.90
N ALA A 308 -5.40 -11.90 9.41
CA ALA A 308 -4.19 -11.78 10.21
C ALA A 308 -2.90 -12.15 9.44
N VAL A 309 -3.02 -12.55 8.17
CA VAL A 309 -1.93 -13.05 7.31
C VAL A 309 -1.86 -12.18 6.05
N TRP A 310 -0.65 -11.86 5.61
CA TRP A 310 -0.40 -11.11 4.39
C TRP A 310 -0.28 -12.09 3.21
N ASP A 311 -1.42 -12.47 2.63
CA ASP A 311 -1.49 -13.45 1.54
C ASP A 311 -2.36 -12.97 0.35
N VAL A 312 -2.72 -13.89 -0.54
CA VAL A 312 -3.47 -13.57 -1.78
C VAL A 312 -4.91 -14.07 -1.77
N LEU A 313 -5.45 -14.51 -0.62
CA LEU A 313 -6.83 -15.00 -0.50
C LEU A 313 -7.84 -13.90 -0.83
N PHE A 314 -7.57 -12.65 -0.46
CA PHE A 314 -8.35 -11.49 -0.89
C PHE A 314 -8.66 -11.50 -2.40
N TYR A 315 -7.64 -11.68 -3.24
CA TYR A 315 -7.83 -11.71 -4.69
C TYR A 315 -8.65 -12.92 -5.15
N GLN A 316 -8.34 -14.10 -4.60
CA GLN A 316 -9.03 -15.35 -4.95
C GLN A 316 -10.52 -15.28 -4.61
N GLN A 317 -10.85 -14.79 -3.41
CA GLN A 317 -12.22 -14.71 -2.90
C GLN A 317 -13.01 -13.56 -3.54
N THR A 318 -12.36 -12.43 -3.83
CA THR A 318 -12.99 -11.34 -4.60
C THR A 318 -13.35 -11.78 -6.02
N LEU A 319 -12.50 -12.58 -6.68
CA LEU A 319 -12.77 -13.13 -8.02
C LEU A 319 -13.86 -14.21 -8.01
N ALA A 320 -13.93 -15.04 -6.97
CA ALA A 320 -14.93 -16.10 -6.85
C ALA A 320 -16.34 -15.55 -6.61
N ALA A 321 -16.45 -14.48 -5.81
CA ALA A 321 -17.69 -13.89 -5.29
C ALA A 321 -18.53 -14.87 -4.44
N GLY A 322 -19.19 -14.36 -3.38
CA GLY A 322 -20.27 -15.09 -2.70
C GLY A 322 -19.88 -15.94 -1.48
N ASP A 323 -18.84 -15.56 -0.74
CA ASP A 323 -18.62 -16.09 0.61
C ASP A 323 -19.36 -15.24 1.65
N ASN A 324 -20.17 -15.88 2.49
CA ASN A 324 -20.95 -15.21 3.54
C ASN A 324 -20.11 -14.85 4.77
N GLU A 325 -18.87 -15.34 4.90
CA GLU A 325 -17.97 -15.02 6.01
C GLU A 325 -17.25 -13.68 5.80
N ILE A 326 -17.09 -13.24 4.55
CA ILE A 326 -16.36 -12.03 4.18
C ILE A 326 -17.30 -10.90 3.71
N VAL A 327 -16.82 -9.66 3.74
CA VAL A 327 -17.46 -8.51 3.10
C VAL A 327 -16.59 -8.07 1.93
N THR A 328 -17.06 -8.29 0.71
CA THR A 328 -16.44 -7.75 -0.50
C THR A 328 -16.99 -6.35 -0.78
N PHE A 329 -16.13 -5.33 -0.84
CA PHE A 329 -16.57 -3.99 -1.21
C PHE A 329 -16.97 -3.92 -2.69
N PRO A 330 -18.01 -3.15 -3.05
CA PRO A 330 -18.35 -2.91 -4.45
C PRO A 330 -17.18 -2.37 -5.29
N SER A 331 -16.31 -1.53 -4.71
CA SER A 331 -15.08 -1.02 -5.32
C SER A 331 -14.12 -2.14 -5.71
N ASP A 332 -13.88 -3.08 -4.80
CA ASP A 332 -12.97 -4.22 -5.03
C ASP A 332 -13.50 -5.12 -6.14
N LEU A 333 -14.82 -5.37 -6.13
CA LEU A 333 -15.49 -6.14 -7.17
C LEU A 333 -15.50 -5.41 -8.53
N ALA A 334 -15.59 -4.08 -8.53
CA ALA A 334 -15.51 -3.28 -9.75
C ALA A 334 -14.10 -3.36 -10.36
N LEU A 335 -13.06 -3.17 -9.55
CA LEU A 335 -11.66 -3.26 -9.98
C LEU A 335 -11.28 -4.68 -10.45
N SER A 336 -11.82 -5.73 -9.82
CA SER A 336 -11.54 -7.11 -10.23
C SER A 336 -12.14 -7.50 -11.59
N LYS A 337 -13.14 -6.73 -12.07
CA LYS A 337 -13.82 -6.94 -13.35
C LYS A 337 -13.40 -5.96 -14.45
N ASP A 338 -12.90 -4.79 -14.08
CA ASP A 338 -12.50 -3.75 -15.03
C ASP A 338 -11.32 -4.19 -15.89
N PRO A 339 -11.36 -4.04 -17.23
CA PRO A 339 -10.30 -4.53 -18.13
C PRO A 339 -8.91 -3.94 -17.85
N ARG A 340 -8.81 -2.75 -17.22
CA ARG A 340 -7.54 -2.08 -16.92
C ARG A 340 -6.84 -2.68 -15.69
N SER A 341 -7.59 -3.19 -14.69
CA SER A 341 -7.06 -3.73 -13.43
C SER A 341 -7.25 -5.25 -13.26
N ALA A 342 -8.28 -5.84 -13.88
CA ALA A 342 -8.61 -7.26 -13.75
C ALA A 342 -7.46 -8.23 -14.13
N PRO A 343 -6.61 -7.95 -15.14
CA PRO A 343 -5.43 -8.78 -15.39
C PRO A 343 -4.48 -8.89 -14.19
N ALA A 344 -4.29 -7.79 -13.45
CA ALA A 344 -3.44 -7.74 -12.25
C ALA A 344 -4.06 -8.56 -11.12
N PHE A 345 -5.37 -8.40 -10.85
CA PHE A 345 -6.12 -9.21 -9.89
C PHE A 345 -5.92 -10.72 -10.13
N ARG A 346 -6.11 -11.18 -11.38
CA ARG A 346 -5.93 -12.59 -11.75
C ARG A 346 -4.49 -13.08 -11.54
N THR A 347 -3.51 -12.22 -11.84
CA THR A 347 -2.09 -12.55 -11.65
C THR A 347 -1.75 -12.69 -10.17
N PHE A 348 -2.16 -11.71 -9.36
CA PHE A 348 -1.88 -11.68 -7.93
C PHE A 348 -2.57 -12.83 -7.20
N ALA A 349 -3.80 -13.20 -7.58
CA ALA A 349 -4.50 -14.37 -7.03
C ALA A 349 -3.71 -15.68 -7.12
N GLN A 350 -2.76 -15.77 -8.06
CA GLN A 350 -1.97 -16.99 -8.32
C GLN A 350 -0.51 -16.86 -7.88
N GLN A 351 -0.01 -15.64 -7.68
CA GLN A 351 1.43 -15.39 -7.54
C GLN A 351 1.72 -14.39 -6.41
N ALA A 352 1.71 -14.89 -5.16
CA ALA A 352 2.01 -14.09 -3.97
C ALA A 352 3.36 -13.31 -4.06
N PRO A 353 4.47 -13.87 -4.58
CA PRO A 353 5.71 -13.11 -4.74
C PRO A 353 5.61 -11.95 -5.73
N VAL A 354 4.83 -12.10 -6.80
CA VAL A 354 4.58 -11.03 -7.78
C VAL A 354 3.80 -9.90 -7.12
N TRP A 355 2.75 -10.24 -6.37
CA TRP A 355 1.98 -9.25 -5.63
C TRP A 355 2.82 -8.55 -4.57
N GLY A 356 3.59 -9.28 -3.76
CA GLY A 356 4.44 -8.67 -2.73
C GLY A 356 5.43 -7.64 -3.29
N ALA A 357 6.05 -7.94 -4.43
CA ALA A 357 6.94 -7.00 -5.11
C ALA A 357 6.20 -5.78 -5.68
N ALA A 358 5.02 -5.98 -6.27
CA ALA A 358 4.18 -4.89 -6.77
C ALA A 358 3.67 -4.00 -5.64
N TYR A 359 3.13 -4.59 -4.57
CA TYR A 359 2.67 -3.87 -3.38
C TYR A 359 3.79 -3.04 -2.76
N ALA A 360 4.98 -3.60 -2.56
CA ALA A 360 6.10 -2.88 -1.99
C ALA A 360 6.49 -1.63 -2.82
N ARG A 361 6.49 -1.75 -4.15
CA ARG A 361 6.75 -0.63 -5.06
C ARG A 361 5.68 0.45 -4.97
N GLU A 362 4.41 0.05 -5.06
CA GLU A 362 3.31 1.02 -5.06
C GLU A 362 3.11 1.66 -3.69
N TYR A 363 3.32 0.92 -2.60
CA TYR A 363 3.28 1.50 -1.25
C TYR A 363 4.46 2.46 -1.03
N LEU A 364 5.65 2.18 -1.56
CA LEU A 364 6.75 3.14 -1.53
C LEU A 364 6.38 4.43 -2.27
N ARG A 365 5.82 4.34 -3.50
CA ARG A 365 5.30 5.50 -4.25
C ARG A 365 4.24 6.26 -3.45
N LEU A 366 3.26 5.54 -2.90
CA LEU A 366 2.20 6.10 -2.05
C LEU A 366 2.78 6.86 -0.84
N SER A 367 3.71 6.24 -0.11
CA SER A 367 4.33 6.82 1.10
C SER A 367 5.19 8.07 0.84
N LEU A 368 5.40 8.44 -0.42
CA LEU A 368 6.19 9.59 -0.86
C LEU A 368 5.36 10.62 -1.66
N LEU A 369 4.05 10.41 -1.80
CA LEU A 369 3.16 11.44 -2.37
C LEU A 369 3.19 12.70 -1.49
N GLY A 370 3.29 13.88 -2.12
CA GLY A 370 3.39 15.16 -1.41
C GLY A 370 4.71 15.38 -0.64
N VAL A 371 5.71 14.51 -0.78
CA VAL A 371 7.03 14.71 -0.17
C VAL A 371 7.94 15.47 -1.13
N PHE A 372 8.31 16.70 -0.77
CA PHE A 372 9.11 17.60 -1.62
C PHE A 372 10.58 17.70 -1.19
N ASN A 373 11.06 16.73 -0.42
CA ASN A 373 12.45 16.63 0.03
C ASN A 373 12.95 15.18 0.01
N ILE A 374 12.51 14.38 -0.96
CA ILE A 374 12.86 12.96 -1.09
C ILE A 374 14.37 12.78 -1.20
N ASN A 375 15.06 13.71 -1.89
CA ASN A 375 16.51 13.66 -2.05
C ASN A 375 17.28 13.83 -0.72
N ASP A 376 16.63 14.41 0.30
CA ASP A 376 17.23 14.68 1.61
C ASP A 376 16.82 13.65 2.69
N LEU A 377 15.97 12.69 2.33
CA LEU A 377 15.56 11.62 3.24
C LEU A 377 16.72 10.67 3.56
N THR A 378 16.53 9.86 4.59
CA THR A 378 17.47 8.84 5.03
C THR A 378 16.81 7.47 4.94
N ASP A 379 17.49 6.51 4.31
CA ASP A 379 17.05 5.11 4.30
C ASP A 379 17.25 4.51 5.71
N CYS A 380 16.14 4.20 6.38
CA CYS A 380 16.13 3.55 7.68
C CYS A 380 15.51 2.15 7.63
N THR A 381 15.51 1.51 6.46
CA THR A 381 14.98 0.15 6.27
C THR A 381 15.68 -0.86 7.18
N LYS A 382 16.97 -0.66 7.47
CA LYS A 382 17.77 -1.53 8.34
C LYS A 382 17.16 -1.70 9.75
N VAL A 383 16.42 -0.72 10.25
CA VAL A 383 15.83 -0.78 11.60
C VAL A 383 14.40 -1.34 11.62
N LEU A 384 13.82 -1.63 10.45
CA LEU A 384 12.56 -2.37 10.40
C LEU A 384 12.75 -3.76 11.03
N PRO A 385 11.74 -4.29 11.74
CA PRO A 385 11.78 -5.63 12.29
C PRO A 385 12.05 -6.69 11.21
N ALA A 386 12.50 -7.86 11.66
CA ALA A 386 12.60 -9.02 10.78
C ALA A 386 11.19 -9.46 10.35
N GLY A 387 11.05 -9.74 9.05
CA GLY A 387 9.83 -10.34 8.52
C GLY A 387 9.63 -11.75 9.04
N THR A 388 8.40 -12.25 8.94
CA THR A 388 8.13 -13.65 9.23
C THR A 388 7.34 -14.31 8.13
N GLY A 389 7.72 -15.53 7.79
CA GLY A 389 6.96 -16.34 6.85
C GLY A 389 5.57 -16.67 7.38
N VAL A 390 4.67 -17.02 6.45
CA VAL A 390 3.38 -17.62 6.77
C VAL A 390 3.64 -18.98 7.43
N LYS A 391 3.19 -19.17 8.67
CA LYS A 391 3.24 -20.49 9.32
C LYS A 391 2.29 -21.42 8.56
N LYS A 392 2.81 -22.53 8.05
CA LYS A 392 2.05 -23.53 7.28
C LYS A 392 1.34 -24.53 8.18
#